data_AF-A0A6A1VTQ2-F1
#
_entry.id   AF-A0A6A1VTQ2-F1
#
_cell.length_a   1.000
_cell.length_b   1.000
_cell.length_c   1.000
_cell.angle_alpha   90.00
_cell.angle_beta   90.00
_cell.angle_gamma   90.00
#
_symmetry.space_group_name_H-M   'P 1'
#
loop_
_entity.id
_entity.type
_entity.pdbx_description
1 polymer ?
#
loop_
_entity_poly.entity_id
_entity_poly.type
_entity_poly.pdbx_seq_one_letter_code
_entity_poly.pdbx_strand_id
1 'polypeptide(L)'
;MTHVRTPATSRGSDYLSALGQEIEKKLQRAQASTSQRPQLLQELFADIALEVDDRARDVILNKEDVISTSEDGSHGPLCYFDVLADYYVRVPENGKPILDLIVQLWSQSFASHIFTLLFHKWLVSPLASHAIFKQLILLSLNSLCHGVELFEVQLEKSEVLLRYSSALVQGATNVFWIDIQTNSRRFQSLFRYLLEEVALEPSRLNKIPVQAPRDLYLLLSRFIIFYNSVDKLESFLKQFPVFPNALLVGGPADIFVIELTDQLQKLKVEPVLLHYLSHIWVLQGLELRMTTSTRLKTCLYSYTSPGGPMYTTRAVRHAAWDALDLLFPGFPPARPYFYDQFEDVSDLCCRLGDTLGIL
;
A
#
# COMPACT_ATOMS: atom_id res chain seq x y z
N MET A 1 52.47 0.11 20.26
CA MET A 1 51.73 -0.11 19.00
C MET A 1 50.29 0.26 19.25
N THR A 2 49.93 1.48 18.88
CA THR A 2 48.60 2.07 19.03
C THR A 2 47.72 1.62 17.86
N HIS A 3 46.77 0.72 18.12
CA HIS A 3 45.71 0.42 17.16
C HIS A 3 44.74 1.60 17.14
N VAL A 4 44.86 2.44 16.12
CA VAL A 4 43.87 3.49 15.79
C VAL A 4 42.59 2.78 15.34
N ARG A 5 41.54 2.84 16.17
CA ARG A 5 40.17 2.48 15.77
C ARG A 5 39.62 3.60 14.90
N THR A 6 39.44 3.34 13.61
CA THR A 6 38.63 4.18 12.71
C THR A 6 37.13 3.91 12.95
N PRO A 7 36.25 4.92 12.87
CA PRO A 7 34.83 4.78 13.18
C PRO A 7 34.06 4.23 11.98
N ALA A 8 33.83 2.92 11.94
CA ALA A 8 33.14 2.22 10.84
C ALA A 8 31.68 2.68 10.62
N THR A 9 31.07 3.40 11.55
CA THR A 9 29.72 3.99 11.43
C THR A 9 29.64 5.22 10.51
N SER A 10 30.77 5.86 10.13
CA SER A 10 30.73 7.06 9.29
C SER A 10 30.43 6.76 7.83
N ARG A 11 31.00 5.67 7.27
CA ARG A 11 31.01 5.44 5.81
C ARG A 11 29.62 5.19 5.21
N GLY A 12 28.78 4.39 5.87
CA GLY A 12 27.41 4.17 5.42
C GLY A 12 26.55 5.43 5.54
N SER A 13 26.72 6.20 6.62
CA SER A 13 26.05 7.49 6.80
C SER A 13 26.49 8.52 5.76
N ASP A 14 27.78 8.57 5.41
CA ASP A 14 28.32 9.46 4.38
C ASP A 14 27.76 9.11 3.00
N TYR A 15 27.67 7.81 2.69
CA TYR A 15 27.05 7.32 1.45
C TYR A 15 25.57 7.73 1.34
N LEU A 16 24.79 7.52 2.41
CA LEU A 16 23.37 7.88 2.44
C LEU A 16 23.17 9.40 2.42
N SER A 17 24.07 10.17 3.04
CA SER A 17 24.07 11.63 2.94
C SER A 17 24.32 12.08 1.50
N ALA A 18 25.26 11.46 0.78
CA ALA A 18 25.52 11.77 -0.62
C ALA A 18 24.32 11.41 -1.51
N LEU A 19 23.68 10.26 -1.25
CA LEU A 19 22.47 9.86 -1.96
C LEU A 19 21.32 10.85 -1.72
N GLY A 20 21.14 11.31 -0.48
CA GLY A 20 20.18 12.37 -0.14
C GLY A 20 20.42 13.66 -0.93
N GLN A 21 21.69 14.09 -1.06
CA GLN A 21 22.04 15.27 -1.86
C GLN A 21 21.72 15.10 -3.36
N GLU A 22 21.89 13.90 -3.93
CA GLU A 22 21.50 13.64 -5.32
C GLU A 22 19.98 13.67 -5.53
N ILE A 23 19.22 13.13 -4.56
CA ILE A 23 17.75 13.24 -4.54
C ILE A 23 17.34 14.71 -4.50
N GLU A 24 17.93 15.50 -3.61
CA GLU A 24 17.66 16.93 -3.48
C GLU A 24 17.97 17.68 -4.79
N LYS A 25 19.13 17.46 -5.39
CA LYS A 25 19.50 18.07 -6.68
C LYS A 25 18.52 17.72 -7.79
N LYS A 26 18.04 16.47 -7.85
CA LYS A 26 17.07 16.04 -8.87
C LYS A 26 15.70 16.70 -8.67
N LEU A 27 15.27 16.87 -7.41
CA LEU A 27 14.05 17.61 -7.08
C LEU A 27 14.16 19.12 -7.41
N GLN A 28 15.30 19.75 -7.09
CA GLN A 28 15.55 21.15 -7.46
C GLN A 28 15.50 21.37 -8.99
N ARG A 29 16.07 20.43 -9.77
CA ARG A 29 15.96 20.45 -11.24
C ARG A 29 14.50 20.29 -11.70
N ALA A 30 13.74 19.39 -11.08
CA ALA A 30 12.33 19.20 -11.39
C ALA A 30 11.49 20.45 -11.06
N GLN A 31 11.85 21.18 -10.02
CA GLN A 31 11.22 22.45 -9.68
C GLN A 31 11.51 23.53 -10.74
N ALA A 32 12.79 23.71 -11.09
CA ALA A 32 13.24 24.72 -12.06
C ALA A 32 12.72 24.48 -13.49
N SER A 33 12.60 23.21 -13.90
CA SER A 33 12.26 22.83 -15.27
C SER A 33 10.84 22.29 -15.42
N THR A 34 9.86 23.18 -15.64
CA THR A 34 8.44 22.79 -15.80
C THR A 34 8.18 21.74 -16.88
N SER A 35 8.87 21.79 -18.02
CA SER A 35 8.68 20.86 -19.14
C SER A 35 9.22 19.45 -18.84
N GLN A 36 10.33 19.34 -18.11
CA GLN A 36 10.98 18.06 -17.79
C GLN A 36 10.52 17.47 -16.45
N ARG A 37 9.79 18.25 -15.64
CA ARG A 37 9.36 17.88 -14.29
C ARG A 37 8.71 16.50 -14.19
N PRO A 38 7.73 16.11 -15.04
CA PRO A 38 7.10 14.79 -14.92
C PRO A 38 8.09 13.65 -15.13
N GLN A 39 8.97 13.79 -16.11
CA GLN A 39 10.01 12.80 -16.42
C GLN A 39 11.02 12.69 -15.27
N LEU A 40 11.51 13.82 -14.76
CA LEU A 40 12.48 13.84 -13.66
C LEU A 40 11.93 13.20 -12.39
N LEU A 41 10.66 13.45 -12.06
CA LEU A 41 10.00 12.84 -10.90
C LEU A 41 9.76 11.34 -11.11
N GLN A 42 9.38 10.92 -12.32
CA GLN A 42 9.22 9.51 -12.65
C GLN A 42 10.56 8.76 -12.56
N GLU A 43 11.63 9.32 -13.11
CA GLU A 43 12.98 8.74 -13.02
C GLU A 43 13.44 8.68 -11.56
N LEU A 44 13.25 9.75 -10.79
CA LEU A 44 13.60 9.76 -9.37
C LEU A 44 12.83 8.68 -8.58
N PHE A 45 11.54 8.52 -8.85
CA PHE A 45 10.74 7.45 -8.26
C PHE A 45 11.31 6.07 -8.63
N ALA A 46 11.65 5.84 -9.90
CA ALA A 46 12.23 4.59 -10.36
C ALA A 46 13.56 4.30 -9.65
N ASP A 47 14.45 5.30 -9.55
CA ASP A 47 15.75 5.19 -8.89
C ASP A 47 15.61 4.84 -7.39
N ILE A 48 14.70 5.50 -6.68
CA ILE A 48 14.44 5.27 -5.25
C ILE A 48 13.82 3.88 -5.00
N ALA A 49 13.03 3.38 -5.95
CA ALA A 49 12.39 2.07 -5.88
C ALA A 49 13.32 0.89 -6.24
N LEU A 50 14.57 1.15 -6.64
CA LEU A 50 15.52 0.09 -6.95
C LEU A 50 15.90 -0.74 -5.73
N GLU A 51 16.17 -2.01 -5.99
CA GLU A 51 16.81 -2.91 -5.04
C GLU A 51 18.27 -2.48 -4.84
N VAL A 52 18.74 -2.58 -3.60
CA VAL A 52 20.13 -2.31 -3.22
C VAL A 52 20.97 -3.49 -3.72
N ASP A 53 21.88 -3.19 -4.65
CA ASP A 53 22.83 -4.18 -5.17
C ASP A 53 23.84 -4.62 -4.08
N ASP A 54 24.52 -5.75 -4.29
CA ASP A 54 25.43 -6.33 -3.30
C ASP A 54 26.59 -5.38 -2.94
N ARG A 55 27.03 -4.56 -3.89
CA ARG A 55 28.12 -3.60 -3.69
C ARG A 55 27.69 -2.46 -2.75
N ALA A 56 26.50 -1.92 -2.94
CA ALA A 56 25.93 -0.89 -2.09
C ALA A 56 25.55 -1.50 -0.72
N ARG A 57 25.08 -2.74 -0.69
CA ARG A 57 24.75 -3.46 0.54
C ARG A 57 25.95 -3.57 1.46
N ASP A 58 27.14 -3.89 0.96
CA ASP A 58 28.39 -3.93 1.74
C ASP A 58 28.82 -2.56 2.33
N VAL A 59 28.41 -1.46 1.68
CA VAL A 59 28.71 -0.10 2.15
C VAL A 59 27.70 0.37 3.19
N ILE A 60 26.43 -0.03 3.02
CA ILE A 60 25.31 0.34 3.89
C ILE A 60 25.30 -0.51 5.16
N LEU A 61 25.45 -1.82 5.03
CA LEU A 61 25.45 -2.80 6.10
C LEU A 61 26.90 -3.17 6.41
N ASN A 62 27.42 -2.73 7.55
CA ASN A 62 28.74 -3.16 7.99
C ASN A 62 28.74 -4.68 8.21
N LYS A 63 29.84 -5.37 7.86
CA LYS A 63 30.00 -6.83 8.04
C LYS A 63 29.70 -7.36 9.46
N GLU A 64 29.69 -6.49 10.47
CA GLU A 64 29.39 -6.85 11.87
C GLU A 64 27.88 -6.94 12.18
N ASP A 65 27.01 -6.29 11.41
CA ASP A 65 25.54 -6.39 11.56
C ASP A 65 24.97 -7.68 10.95
N VAL A 66 25.78 -8.39 10.16
CA VAL A 66 25.42 -9.66 9.50
C VAL A 66 25.36 -10.83 10.50
N ILE A 67 25.93 -10.69 11.71
CA ILE A 67 25.94 -11.76 12.72
C ILE A 67 24.59 -11.87 13.46
N SER A 68 23.65 -10.94 13.27
CA SER A 68 22.31 -11.00 13.90
C SER A 68 21.12 -11.18 12.95
N THR A 69 21.32 -11.14 11.63
CA THR A 69 20.27 -11.54 10.69
C THR A 69 20.28 -13.05 10.59
N SER A 70 19.64 -13.72 11.56
CA SER A 70 19.24 -15.11 11.40
C SER A 70 18.56 -15.26 10.04
N GLU A 71 18.96 -16.28 9.31
CA GLU A 71 18.35 -16.77 8.08
C GLU A 71 16.87 -17.12 8.34
N ASP A 72 16.02 -16.12 8.47
CA ASP A 72 14.58 -16.27 8.39
C ASP A 72 14.18 -15.70 7.03
N GLY A 73 13.72 -16.59 6.14
CA GLY A 73 13.44 -16.34 4.73
C GLY A 73 12.27 -15.37 4.47
N SER A 74 12.08 -14.38 5.34
CA SER A 74 10.89 -13.53 5.43
C SER A 74 11.18 -12.04 5.23
N HIS A 75 12.43 -11.67 4.95
CA HIS A 75 12.80 -10.33 4.50
C HIS A 75 13.03 -10.35 2.98
N GLY A 76 12.11 -9.73 2.23
CA GLY A 76 12.24 -9.53 0.79
C GLY A 76 13.48 -8.69 0.43
N PRO A 77 13.71 -8.42 -0.86
CA PRO A 77 14.88 -7.66 -1.30
C PRO A 77 14.92 -6.28 -0.64
N LEU A 78 16.11 -5.88 -0.17
CA LEU A 78 16.33 -4.57 0.42
C LEU A 78 16.29 -3.49 -0.67
N CYS A 79 15.39 -2.52 -0.55
CA CYS A 79 15.26 -1.41 -1.51
C CYS A 79 15.83 -0.10 -0.96
N TYR A 80 16.30 0.79 -1.84
CA TYR A 80 16.91 2.07 -1.41
C TYR A 80 15.96 2.93 -0.59
N PHE A 81 14.66 2.96 -0.93
CA PHE A 81 13.68 3.72 -0.16
C PHE A 81 13.59 3.27 1.31
N ASP A 82 13.74 1.98 1.59
CA ASP A 82 13.58 1.43 2.93
C ASP A 82 14.75 1.87 3.83
N VAL A 83 15.95 1.85 3.27
CA VAL A 83 17.19 2.33 3.90
C VAL A 83 17.14 3.85 4.11
N LEU A 84 16.71 4.61 3.10
CA LEU A 84 16.60 6.07 3.18
C LEU A 84 15.55 6.51 4.20
N ALA A 85 14.42 5.81 4.29
CA ALA A 85 13.40 6.09 5.29
C ALA A 85 13.93 5.91 6.71
N ASP A 86 14.71 4.85 6.98
CA ASP A 86 15.38 4.68 8.27
C ASP A 86 16.43 5.74 8.52
N TYR A 87 17.20 6.11 7.49
CA TYR A 87 18.22 7.13 7.58
C TYR A 87 17.64 8.50 7.95
N TYR A 88 16.56 8.93 7.31
CA TYR A 88 15.93 10.21 7.60
C TYR A 88 15.26 10.25 8.98
N VAL A 89 14.87 9.10 9.55
CA VAL A 89 14.45 9.03 10.96
C VAL A 89 15.63 9.32 11.90
N ARG A 90 16.83 8.80 11.58
CA ARG A 90 18.05 8.97 12.40
C ARG A 90 18.70 10.35 12.23
N VAL A 91 18.73 10.86 11.00
CA VAL A 91 19.36 12.13 10.62
C VAL A 91 18.32 13.01 9.90
N PRO A 92 17.35 13.57 10.65
CA PRO A 92 16.25 14.32 10.05
C PRO A 92 16.75 15.54 9.29
N GLU A 93 17.83 16.19 9.72
CA GLU A 93 18.40 17.37 9.06
C GLU A 93 18.65 17.17 7.56
N ASN A 94 18.99 15.95 7.14
CA ASN A 94 19.27 15.63 5.74
C ASN A 94 18.00 15.39 4.91
N GLY A 95 16.89 15.00 5.53
CA GLY A 95 15.62 14.80 4.82
C GLY A 95 14.71 16.03 4.80
N LYS A 96 14.95 17.06 5.63
CA LYS A 96 14.14 18.28 5.65
C LYS A 96 14.11 19.02 4.30
N PRO A 97 15.25 19.31 3.65
CA PRO A 97 15.25 20.05 2.38
C PRO A 97 14.49 19.29 1.29
N ILE A 98 14.61 17.96 1.28
CA ILE A 98 13.90 17.06 0.37
C ILE A 98 12.39 17.13 0.63
N LEU A 99 11.96 17.09 1.89
CA LEU A 99 10.55 17.20 2.25
C LEU A 99 9.96 18.54 1.79
N ASP A 100 10.65 19.66 2.04
CA ASP A 100 10.19 20.99 1.63
C ASP A 100 10.03 21.09 0.10
N LEU A 101 10.96 20.53 -0.67
CA LEU A 101 10.87 20.46 -2.14
C LEU A 101 9.69 19.61 -2.61
N ILE A 102 9.45 18.45 -1.97
CA ILE A 102 8.32 17.59 -2.34
C ILE A 102 6.99 18.28 -2.03
N VAL A 103 6.88 19.01 -0.93
CA VAL A 103 5.69 19.80 -0.59
C VAL A 103 5.42 20.88 -1.63
N GLN A 104 6.46 21.51 -2.18
CA GLN A 104 6.32 22.48 -3.27
C GLN A 104 5.89 21.81 -4.60
N LEU A 105 6.20 20.53 -4.77
CA LEU A 105 5.86 19.72 -5.95
C LEU A 105 4.61 18.84 -5.75
N TRP A 106 3.84 19.03 -4.68
CA TRP A 106 2.79 18.10 -4.25
C TRP A 106 1.68 17.86 -5.27
N SER A 107 1.40 18.86 -6.10
CA SER A 107 0.38 18.79 -7.16
C SER A 107 0.80 17.94 -8.37
N GLN A 108 2.07 17.50 -8.41
CA GLN A 108 2.65 16.80 -9.54
C GLN A 108 2.52 15.28 -9.39
N SER A 109 2.51 14.57 -10.52
CA SER A 109 2.58 13.11 -10.51
C SER A 109 3.87 12.64 -9.83
N PHE A 110 3.84 11.44 -9.24
CA PHE A 110 4.92 10.83 -8.45
C PHE A 110 5.32 11.52 -7.14
N ALA A 111 4.98 12.80 -6.90
CA ALA A 111 5.37 13.50 -5.66
C ALA A 111 4.90 12.76 -4.39
N SER A 112 3.63 12.35 -4.33
CA SER A 112 3.08 11.56 -3.22
C SER A 112 3.70 10.17 -3.07
N HIS A 113 4.20 9.59 -4.17
CA HIS A 113 4.82 8.27 -4.18
C HIS A 113 6.22 8.37 -3.59
N ILE A 114 7.01 9.33 -4.07
CA ILE A 114 8.35 9.64 -3.54
C ILE A 114 8.26 10.01 -2.07
N PHE A 115 7.28 10.86 -1.69
CA PHE A 115 7.00 11.19 -0.29
C PHE A 115 6.79 9.93 0.55
N THR A 116 5.88 9.06 0.11
CA THR A 116 5.56 7.82 0.81
C THR A 116 6.79 6.94 0.99
N LEU A 117 7.54 6.71 -0.09
CA LEU A 117 8.73 5.85 -0.07
C LEU A 117 9.81 6.38 0.87
N LEU A 118 10.07 7.68 0.88
CA LEU A 118 11.14 8.27 1.68
C LEU A 118 10.75 8.59 3.14
N PHE A 119 9.47 8.88 3.41
CA PHE A 119 9.05 9.46 4.70
C PHE A 119 8.02 8.64 5.48
N HIS A 120 7.62 7.44 5.00
CA HIS A 120 6.66 6.59 5.71
C HIS A 120 7.06 6.27 7.16
N LYS A 121 8.34 6.00 7.42
CA LYS A 121 8.82 5.74 8.79
C LYS A 121 8.92 7.00 9.63
N TRP A 122 9.28 8.13 9.02
CA TRP A 122 9.38 9.41 9.72
C TRP A 122 8.03 9.84 10.27
N LEU A 123 6.97 9.83 9.45
CA LEU A 123 5.64 10.29 9.86
C LEU A 123 5.11 9.55 11.11
N VAL A 124 5.41 8.25 11.20
CA VAL A 124 4.81 7.37 12.22
C VAL A 124 5.77 7.09 13.39
N SER A 125 7.06 7.40 13.27
CA SER A 125 8.08 7.09 14.29
C SER A 125 7.80 7.77 15.65
N PRO A 126 7.83 7.03 16.77
CA PRO A 126 7.67 7.63 18.10
C PRO A 126 8.78 8.63 18.43
N LEU A 127 9.99 8.49 17.86
CA LEU A 127 11.11 9.42 18.04
C LEU A 127 10.86 10.81 17.44
N ALA A 128 9.92 10.95 16.50
CA ALA A 128 9.51 12.26 15.98
C ALA A 128 8.71 13.08 17.03
N SER A 129 8.29 12.45 18.13
CA SER A 129 7.59 13.09 19.23
C SER A 129 8.60 13.79 20.15
N HIS A 130 8.89 15.07 19.93
CA HIS A 130 8.68 16.13 20.95
C HIS A 130 9.26 17.52 20.62
N ALA A 131 10.29 17.64 19.75
CA ALA A 131 10.93 18.95 19.49
C ALA A 131 11.13 19.27 18.01
N ILE A 132 11.64 18.32 17.21
CA ILE A 132 12.00 18.57 15.81
C ILE A 132 10.76 18.69 14.92
N PHE A 133 9.75 17.82 15.11
CA PHE A 133 8.47 17.89 14.36
C PHE A 133 7.68 19.18 14.66
N LYS A 134 7.77 19.69 15.89
CA LYS A 134 7.16 20.97 16.30
C LYS A 134 7.83 22.16 15.60
N GLN A 135 9.16 22.16 15.52
CA GLN A 135 9.92 23.21 14.86
C GLN A 135 9.79 23.15 13.33
N LEU A 136 9.67 21.94 12.76
CA LEU A 136 9.61 21.72 11.31
C LEU A 136 8.33 22.24 10.66
N ILE A 137 7.19 21.92 11.26
CA ILE A 137 5.90 22.41 10.77
C ILE A 137 5.90 23.95 10.82
N LEU A 138 6.43 24.56 11.88
CA LEU A 138 6.51 26.01 12.00
C LEU A 138 7.48 26.67 10.98
N LEU A 139 8.61 26.04 10.65
CA LEU A 139 9.59 26.60 9.71
C LEU A 139 9.19 26.41 8.24
N SER A 140 8.63 25.26 7.88
CA SER A 140 8.09 25.02 6.53
C SER A 140 6.90 25.95 6.24
N LEU A 141 6.07 26.24 7.24
CA LEU A 141 4.98 27.23 7.16
C LEU A 141 5.50 28.66 6.92
N ASN A 142 6.59 29.10 7.55
CA ASN A 142 7.12 30.44 7.34
C ASN A 142 7.74 30.64 5.94
N SER A 143 8.25 29.58 5.31
CA SER A 143 8.83 29.65 3.96
C SER A 143 7.82 29.47 2.83
N LEU A 144 6.65 28.86 3.09
CA LEU A 144 5.60 28.66 2.08
C LEU A 144 4.71 29.91 1.85
N CYS A 145 4.70 30.87 2.77
CA CYS A 145 3.79 32.02 2.74
C CYS A 145 4.23 33.22 1.87
N HIS A 146 5.29 33.11 1.06
CA HIS A 146 5.74 34.22 0.19
C HIS A 146 5.29 34.12 -1.28
N GLY A 147 4.34 33.23 -1.62
CA GLY A 147 3.98 32.99 -3.04
C GLY A 147 2.52 32.75 -3.40
N VAL A 148 1.57 32.82 -2.46
CA VAL A 148 0.13 32.69 -2.79
C VAL A 148 -0.66 33.74 -2.00
N GLU A 149 -0.82 34.92 -2.59
CA GLU A 149 -1.90 35.84 -2.21
C GLU A 149 -3.23 35.21 -2.62
N LEU A 150 -3.81 34.39 -1.75
CA LEU A 150 -5.25 34.14 -1.62
C LEU A 150 -5.47 33.16 -0.46
N PHE A 151 -6.12 33.65 0.59
CA PHE A 151 -6.49 32.97 1.84
C PHE A 151 -5.35 32.67 2.83
N GLU A 152 -5.05 33.68 3.65
CA GLU A 152 -4.56 33.46 5.02
C GLU A 152 -5.66 32.74 5.83
N VAL A 153 -5.51 31.43 5.98
CA VAL A 153 -6.10 30.72 7.12
C VAL A 153 -4.94 30.10 7.87
N GLN A 154 -4.82 30.45 9.14
CA GLN A 154 -3.90 29.82 10.08
C GLN A 154 -4.20 28.31 10.13
N LEU A 155 -3.55 27.53 9.27
CA LEU A 155 -3.74 26.08 9.20
C LEU A 155 -3.33 25.46 10.55
N GLU A 156 -4.31 24.95 11.29
CA GLU A 156 -4.06 24.28 12.57
C GLU A 156 -3.19 23.04 12.36
N LYS A 157 -2.37 22.69 13.38
CA LYS A 157 -1.43 21.55 13.37
C LYS A 157 -2.07 20.21 12.93
N SER A 158 -3.38 20.08 13.09
CA SER A 158 -4.19 18.92 12.67
C SER A 158 -4.31 18.80 11.14
N GLU A 159 -4.45 19.93 10.42
CA GLU A 159 -4.68 19.94 8.97
C GLU A 159 -3.42 19.56 8.19
N VAL A 160 -2.25 20.00 8.64
CA VAL A 160 -0.96 19.62 8.01
C VAL A 160 -0.70 18.13 8.17
N LEU A 161 -0.92 17.59 9.38
CA LEU A 161 -0.76 16.17 9.63
C LEU A 161 -1.75 15.34 8.82
N LEU A 162 -2.98 15.84 8.64
CA LEU A 162 -3.97 15.22 7.77
C LEU A 162 -3.50 15.20 6.31
N ARG A 163 -2.94 16.29 5.79
CA ARG A 163 -2.39 16.36 4.41
C ARG A 163 -1.29 15.33 4.19
N TYR A 164 -0.33 15.22 5.11
CA TYR A 164 0.75 14.22 5.01
C TYR A 164 0.23 12.80 5.13
N SER A 165 -0.71 12.55 6.04
CA SER A 165 -1.29 11.21 6.21
C SER A 165 -2.11 10.80 4.98
N SER A 166 -2.88 11.73 4.41
CA SER A 166 -3.62 11.49 3.17
C SER A 166 -2.69 11.19 1.99
N ALA A 167 -1.57 11.92 1.86
CA ALA A 167 -0.60 11.62 0.81
C ALA A 167 0.20 10.35 1.04
N LEU A 168 0.45 9.96 2.29
CA LEU A 168 1.02 8.66 2.61
C LEU A 168 0.10 7.54 2.10
N VAL A 169 -1.19 7.61 2.43
CA VAL A 169 -2.17 6.61 1.98
C VAL A 169 -2.33 6.64 0.45
N GLN A 170 -2.38 7.81 -0.17
CA GLN A 170 -2.52 7.93 -1.62
C GLN A 170 -1.26 7.43 -2.35
N GLY A 171 -0.07 7.78 -1.88
CA GLY A 171 1.18 7.32 -2.46
C GLY A 171 1.34 5.81 -2.28
N ALA A 172 1.03 5.27 -1.09
CA ALA A 172 1.04 3.84 -0.81
C ALA A 172 0.05 3.08 -1.71
N THR A 173 -1.17 3.60 -1.88
CA THR A 173 -2.17 3.07 -2.82
C THR A 173 -1.57 2.92 -4.21
N ASN A 174 -0.93 3.97 -4.72
CA ASN A 174 -0.43 3.96 -6.07
C ASN A 174 0.79 3.03 -6.25
N VAL A 175 1.74 3.01 -5.31
CA VAL A 175 2.91 2.12 -5.42
C VAL A 175 2.51 0.65 -5.30
N PHE A 176 1.53 0.32 -4.45
CA PHE A 176 1.02 -1.06 -4.38
C PHE A 176 0.27 -1.45 -5.65
N TRP A 177 -0.41 -0.51 -6.32
CA TRP A 177 -0.98 -0.75 -7.64
C TRP A 177 0.09 -0.98 -8.71
N ILE A 178 1.26 -0.33 -8.63
CA ILE A 178 2.40 -0.62 -9.52
C ILE A 178 2.87 -2.06 -9.31
N ASP A 179 2.97 -2.51 -8.07
CA ASP A 179 3.31 -3.91 -7.73
C ASP A 179 2.29 -4.90 -8.33
N ILE A 180 0.98 -4.62 -8.21
CA ILE A 180 -0.08 -5.41 -8.85
C ILE A 180 0.09 -5.44 -10.38
N GLN A 181 0.27 -4.28 -11.02
CA GLN A 181 0.37 -4.17 -12.48
C GLN A 181 1.59 -4.90 -13.03
N THR A 182 2.69 -4.87 -12.28
CA THR A 182 3.94 -5.53 -12.66
C THR A 182 4.05 -6.97 -12.13
N ASN A 183 3.04 -7.44 -11.40
CA ASN A 183 3.04 -8.72 -10.69
C ASN A 183 4.35 -8.95 -9.89
N SER A 184 4.80 -7.91 -9.19
CA SER A 184 6.00 -7.93 -8.35
C SER A 184 5.66 -7.46 -6.94
N ARG A 185 6.55 -7.69 -5.96
CA ARG A 185 6.33 -7.32 -4.56
C ARG A 185 7.42 -6.38 -4.06
N ARG A 186 7.83 -5.40 -4.87
CA ARG A 186 8.95 -4.50 -4.56
C ARG A 186 8.69 -3.63 -3.34
N PHE A 187 7.43 -3.28 -3.10
CA PHE A 187 7.03 -2.44 -1.97
C PHE A 187 6.52 -3.24 -0.77
N GLN A 188 6.87 -4.53 -0.68
CA GLN A 188 6.46 -5.39 0.43
C GLN A 188 6.94 -4.89 1.79
N SER A 189 8.16 -4.32 1.88
CA SER A 189 8.65 -3.76 3.15
C SER A 189 7.83 -2.58 3.63
N LEU A 190 7.39 -1.70 2.72
CA LEU A 190 6.46 -0.61 3.02
C LEU A 190 5.12 -1.15 3.51
N PHE A 191 4.54 -2.14 2.81
CA PHE A 191 3.27 -2.75 3.23
C PHE A 191 3.40 -3.37 4.63
N ARG A 192 4.46 -4.13 4.87
CA ARG A 192 4.72 -4.79 6.16
C ARG A 192 4.86 -3.77 7.28
N TYR A 193 5.60 -2.68 7.05
CA TYR A 193 5.70 -1.58 8.02
C TYR A 193 4.32 -0.98 8.33
N LEU A 194 3.54 -0.64 7.32
CA LEU A 194 2.22 -0.04 7.52
C LEU A 194 1.23 -0.99 8.22
N LEU A 195 1.33 -2.30 7.97
CA LEU A 195 0.48 -3.29 8.62
C LEU A 195 0.95 -3.57 10.06
N GLU A 196 2.18 -4.06 10.22
CA GLU A 196 2.67 -4.62 11.48
C GLU A 196 3.08 -3.54 12.47
N GLU A 197 3.76 -2.49 12.00
CA GLU A 197 4.35 -1.47 12.87
C GLU A 197 3.42 -0.27 13.07
N VAL A 198 2.41 -0.09 12.22
CA VAL A 198 1.50 1.06 12.27
C VAL A 198 0.07 0.66 12.58
N ALA A 199 -0.55 -0.21 11.77
CA ALA A 199 -1.94 -0.60 11.97
C ALA A 199 -2.09 -1.53 13.18
N LEU A 200 -1.21 -2.51 13.36
CA LEU A 200 -1.30 -3.45 14.48
C LEU A 200 -0.78 -2.91 15.83
N GLU A 201 -0.36 -1.65 15.88
CA GLU A 201 0.15 -0.98 17.08
C GLU A 201 -0.74 0.24 17.44
N PRO A 202 -1.79 0.06 18.27
CA PRO A 202 -2.77 1.11 18.57
C PRO A 202 -2.16 2.38 19.17
N SER A 203 -1.03 2.26 19.86
CA SER A 203 -0.33 3.39 20.49
C SER A 203 0.18 4.42 19.47
N ARG A 204 0.44 4.00 18.22
CA ARG A 204 0.93 4.86 17.13
C ARG A 204 -0.21 5.51 16.35
N LEU A 205 -1.35 4.85 16.23
CA LEU A 205 -2.55 5.38 15.56
C LEU A 205 -3.16 6.57 16.31
N ASN A 206 -3.08 6.58 17.65
CA ASN A 206 -3.60 7.67 18.49
C ASN A 206 -2.93 9.04 18.24
N LYS A 207 -1.80 9.06 17.52
CA LYS A 207 -1.06 10.29 17.19
C LYS A 207 -1.48 10.91 15.85
N ILE A 208 -2.31 10.21 15.07
CA ILE A 208 -2.71 10.59 13.72
C ILE A 208 -4.19 11.04 13.73
N PRO A 209 -4.61 12.02 12.90
CA PRO A 209 -6.01 12.44 12.84
C PRO A 209 -6.93 11.27 12.49
N VAL A 210 -8.09 11.17 13.14
CA VAL A 210 -9.04 10.02 13.08
C VAL A 210 -9.38 9.54 11.65
N GLN A 211 -9.35 10.45 10.67
CA GLN A 211 -9.59 10.13 9.25
C GLN A 211 -8.52 9.19 8.68
N ALA A 212 -7.24 9.42 9.00
CA ALA A 212 -6.14 8.73 8.35
C ALA A 212 -5.95 7.27 8.78
N PRO A 213 -6.19 6.87 10.04
CA PRO A 213 -6.32 5.45 10.40
C PRO A 213 -7.39 4.75 9.55
N ARG A 214 -8.55 5.36 9.31
CA ARG A 214 -9.60 4.75 8.49
C ARG A 214 -9.10 4.50 7.07
N ASP A 215 -8.57 5.54 6.42
CA ASP A 215 -8.08 5.44 5.05
C ASP A 215 -6.93 4.42 4.93
N LEU A 216 -6.07 4.33 5.95
CA LEU A 216 -5.01 3.32 6.05
C LEU A 216 -5.57 1.90 6.15
N TYR A 217 -6.58 1.65 6.99
CA TYR A 217 -7.17 0.31 7.10
C TYR A 217 -7.92 -0.09 5.82
N LEU A 218 -8.59 0.84 5.15
CA LEU A 218 -9.19 0.56 3.83
C LEU A 218 -8.10 0.22 2.81
N LEU A 219 -6.99 0.96 2.81
CA LEU A 219 -5.82 0.64 1.99
C LEU A 219 -5.31 -0.78 2.28
N LEU A 220 -4.97 -1.09 3.53
CA LEU A 220 -4.40 -2.39 3.90
C LEU A 220 -5.37 -3.54 3.58
N SER A 221 -6.68 -3.34 3.77
CA SER A 221 -7.72 -4.32 3.41
C SER A 221 -7.62 -4.77 1.95
N ARG A 222 -7.35 -3.83 1.03
CA ARG A 222 -7.25 -4.14 -0.40
C ARG A 222 -6.01 -4.99 -0.74
N PHE A 223 -4.91 -4.86 0.00
CA PHE A 223 -3.61 -5.43 -0.39
C PHE A 223 -3.11 -6.57 0.52
N ILE A 224 -3.80 -6.87 1.63
CA ILE A 224 -3.37 -7.90 2.60
C ILE A 224 -3.18 -9.29 1.97
N ILE A 225 -4.05 -9.66 1.03
CA ILE A 225 -3.95 -10.93 0.31
C ILE A 225 -2.79 -10.91 -0.68
N PHE A 226 -2.60 -9.80 -1.40
CA PHE A 226 -1.54 -9.67 -2.40
C PHE A 226 -0.12 -9.83 -1.81
N TYR A 227 0.10 -9.26 -0.62
CA TYR A 227 1.36 -9.34 0.10
C TYR A 227 1.48 -10.56 1.03
N ASN A 228 0.56 -11.54 0.95
CA ASN A 228 0.59 -12.78 1.70
C ASN A 228 0.56 -12.61 3.23
N SER A 229 -0.08 -11.57 3.75
CA SER A 229 -0.16 -11.31 5.20
C SER A 229 -1.52 -11.75 5.79
N VAL A 230 -2.09 -12.82 5.25
CA VAL A 230 -3.40 -13.33 5.67
C VAL A 230 -3.42 -13.89 7.09
N ASP A 231 -2.26 -14.33 7.60
CA ASP A 231 -2.08 -14.75 8.99
C ASP A 231 -2.36 -13.63 9.99
N LYS A 232 -2.21 -12.37 9.57
CA LYS A 232 -2.47 -11.19 10.38
C LYS A 232 -3.93 -10.73 10.34
N LEU A 233 -4.77 -11.32 9.49
CA LEU A 233 -6.14 -10.83 9.23
C LEU A 233 -6.98 -10.75 10.50
N GLU A 234 -6.94 -11.77 11.36
CA GLU A 234 -7.73 -11.77 12.60
C GLU A 234 -7.32 -10.61 13.53
N SER A 235 -6.01 -10.41 13.72
CA SER A 235 -5.48 -9.30 14.52
C SER A 235 -5.82 -7.94 13.90
N PHE A 236 -5.74 -7.85 12.58
CA PHE A 236 -6.09 -6.66 11.82
C PHE A 236 -7.57 -6.28 11.97
N LEU A 237 -8.49 -7.25 11.87
CA LEU A 237 -9.93 -7.03 12.07
C LEU A 237 -10.28 -6.64 13.51
N LYS A 238 -9.55 -7.15 14.50
CA LYS A 238 -9.73 -6.75 15.92
C LYS A 238 -9.36 -5.29 16.19
N GLN A 239 -8.42 -4.74 15.42
CA GLN A 239 -7.92 -3.38 15.61
C GLN A 239 -8.58 -2.34 14.70
N PHE A 240 -9.56 -2.75 13.89
CA PHE A 240 -10.22 -1.86 12.93
C PHE A 240 -10.80 -0.61 13.62
N PRO A 241 -10.56 0.60 13.08
CA PRO A 241 -11.08 1.82 13.69
C PRO A 241 -12.60 1.87 13.59
N VAL A 242 -13.25 2.55 14.54
CA VAL A 242 -14.70 2.73 14.51
C VAL A 242 -15.09 3.67 13.36
N PHE A 243 -15.95 3.19 12.46
CA PHE A 243 -16.52 3.97 11.37
C PHE A 243 -17.83 4.63 11.80
N PRO A 244 -18.09 5.91 11.49
CA PRO A 244 -19.33 6.59 11.88
C PRO A 244 -20.54 5.93 11.21
N ASN A 245 -20.32 5.39 10.00
CA ASN A 245 -21.34 4.74 9.20
C ASN A 245 -21.41 3.23 9.44
N ALA A 246 -20.82 2.70 10.52
CA ALA A 246 -20.82 1.27 10.82
C ALA A 246 -22.25 0.68 10.93
N LEU A 247 -23.23 1.48 11.38
CA LEU A 247 -24.64 1.05 11.38
C LEU A 247 -25.15 0.71 9.97
N LEU A 248 -24.70 1.44 8.95
CA LEU A 248 -25.11 1.28 7.55
C LEU A 248 -24.25 0.25 6.81
N VAL A 249 -22.93 0.30 7.03
CA VAL A 249 -21.95 -0.50 6.27
C VAL A 249 -21.71 -1.87 6.91
N GLY A 250 -21.86 -2.00 8.22
CA GLY A 250 -21.57 -3.22 8.98
C GLY A 250 -20.33 -3.11 9.86
N GLY A 251 -19.87 -4.25 10.35
CA GLY A 251 -18.70 -4.36 11.22
C GLY A 251 -17.37 -4.33 10.45
N PRO A 252 -16.23 -4.49 11.14
CA PRO A 252 -14.91 -4.58 10.51
C PRO A 252 -14.81 -5.60 9.37
N ALA A 253 -15.40 -6.79 9.56
CA ALA A 253 -15.42 -7.85 8.56
C ALA A 253 -16.20 -7.41 7.30
N ASP A 254 -17.33 -6.71 7.45
CA ASP A 254 -18.08 -6.19 6.32
C ASP A 254 -17.27 -5.17 5.52
N ILE A 255 -16.65 -4.21 6.20
CA ILE A 255 -15.83 -3.17 5.55
C ILE A 255 -14.65 -3.80 4.80
N PHE A 256 -13.96 -4.75 5.44
CA PHE A 256 -12.87 -5.48 4.83
C PHE A 256 -13.31 -6.20 3.56
N VAL A 257 -14.43 -6.95 3.61
CA VAL A 257 -14.94 -7.69 2.45
C VAL A 257 -15.45 -6.76 1.35
N ILE A 258 -16.01 -5.59 1.69
CA ILE A 258 -16.39 -4.57 0.71
C ILE A 258 -15.17 -4.07 -0.05
N GLU A 259 -14.10 -3.67 0.65
CA GLU A 259 -12.86 -3.19 0.02
C GLU A 259 -12.20 -4.28 -0.82
N LEU A 260 -12.19 -5.51 -0.33
CA LEU A 260 -11.67 -6.67 -1.07
C LEU A 260 -12.50 -6.94 -2.34
N THR A 261 -13.82 -6.87 -2.26
CA THR A 261 -14.71 -7.06 -3.41
C THR A 261 -14.46 -5.97 -4.45
N ASP A 262 -14.32 -4.72 -4.03
CA ASP A 262 -14.02 -3.60 -4.92
C ASP A 262 -12.63 -3.69 -5.54
N GLN A 263 -11.68 -4.28 -4.82
CA GLN A 263 -10.36 -4.57 -5.35
C GLN A 263 -10.47 -5.62 -6.47
N LEU A 264 -11.13 -6.76 -6.23
CA LEU A 264 -11.31 -7.83 -7.21
C LEU A 264 -11.84 -7.29 -8.54
N GLN A 265 -12.91 -6.49 -8.50
CA GLN A 265 -13.53 -5.90 -9.69
C GLN A 265 -12.61 -5.00 -10.51
N LYS A 266 -11.56 -4.44 -9.90
CA LYS A 266 -10.58 -3.56 -10.56
C LYS A 266 -9.37 -4.34 -11.10
N LEU A 267 -9.13 -5.58 -10.65
CA LEU A 267 -8.00 -6.38 -11.08
C LEU A 267 -8.12 -6.79 -12.54
N LYS A 268 -7.08 -6.48 -13.32
CA LYS A 268 -6.95 -6.88 -14.73
C LYS A 268 -5.78 -7.83 -14.98
N VAL A 269 -4.92 -8.01 -13.98
CA VAL A 269 -3.73 -8.87 -14.06
C VAL A 269 -4.12 -10.26 -13.61
N GLU A 270 -4.25 -11.19 -14.55
CA GLU A 270 -4.76 -12.55 -14.30
C GLU A 270 -4.01 -13.31 -13.20
N PRO A 271 -2.66 -13.38 -13.17
CA PRO A 271 -1.95 -14.05 -12.08
C PRO A 271 -2.27 -13.48 -10.70
N VAL A 272 -2.47 -12.17 -10.60
CA VAL A 272 -2.85 -11.51 -9.36
C VAL A 272 -4.28 -11.85 -8.98
N LEU A 273 -5.23 -11.81 -9.94
CA LEU A 273 -6.61 -12.21 -9.68
C LEU A 273 -6.70 -13.66 -9.19
N LEU A 274 -5.97 -14.59 -9.82
CA LEU A 274 -5.87 -15.98 -9.38
C LEU A 274 -5.32 -16.11 -7.97
N HIS A 275 -4.30 -15.31 -7.62
CA HIS A 275 -3.73 -15.28 -6.28
C HIS A 275 -4.75 -14.83 -5.22
N TYR A 276 -5.58 -13.82 -5.53
CA TYR A 276 -6.64 -13.40 -4.63
C TYR A 276 -7.71 -14.48 -4.46
N LEU A 277 -8.16 -15.09 -5.56
CA LEU A 277 -9.19 -16.15 -5.53
C LEU A 277 -8.69 -17.38 -4.75
N SER A 278 -7.43 -17.78 -4.90
CA SER A 278 -6.86 -18.93 -4.19
C SER A 278 -6.72 -18.71 -2.68
N HIS A 279 -6.68 -17.47 -2.21
CA HIS A 279 -6.55 -17.11 -0.80
C HIS A 279 -7.86 -16.61 -0.18
N ILE A 280 -8.96 -16.61 -0.93
CA ILE A 280 -10.24 -16.09 -0.44
C ILE A 280 -10.86 -16.96 0.67
N TRP A 281 -10.32 -18.16 0.87
CA TRP A 281 -10.66 -19.05 1.99
C TRP A 281 -10.57 -18.36 3.35
N VAL A 282 -9.74 -17.31 3.47
CA VAL A 282 -9.58 -16.53 4.71
C VAL A 282 -10.86 -15.82 5.15
N LEU A 283 -11.85 -15.71 4.25
CA LEU A 283 -13.17 -15.14 4.55
C LEU A 283 -14.13 -16.17 5.17
N GLN A 284 -13.77 -17.45 5.17
CA GLN A 284 -14.63 -18.50 5.68
C GLN A 284 -14.86 -18.31 7.18
N GLY A 285 -16.12 -18.37 7.60
CA GLY A 285 -16.51 -18.21 9.00
C GLY A 285 -16.61 -16.76 9.48
N LEU A 286 -16.38 -15.77 8.62
CA LEU A 286 -16.67 -14.37 8.96
C LEU A 286 -18.19 -14.14 9.02
N GLU A 287 -18.65 -13.53 10.10
CA GLU A 287 -20.04 -13.08 10.23
C GLU A 287 -20.25 -11.80 9.41
N LEU A 288 -20.81 -11.96 8.22
CA LEU A 288 -21.08 -10.86 7.29
C LEU A 288 -22.57 -10.53 7.24
N ARG A 289 -22.89 -9.26 7.01
CA ARG A 289 -24.26 -8.87 6.64
C ARG A 289 -24.65 -9.52 5.33
N MET A 290 -25.96 -9.79 5.19
CA MET A 290 -26.52 -10.32 3.94
C MET A 290 -26.16 -9.46 2.73
N THR A 291 -26.19 -8.13 2.84
CA THR A 291 -25.82 -7.22 1.75
C THR A 291 -24.37 -7.38 1.30
N THR A 292 -23.45 -7.54 2.24
CA THR A 292 -22.02 -7.71 1.97
C THR A 292 -21.75 -9.09 1.36
N SER A 293 -22.34 -10.12 1.97
CA SER A 293 -22.29 -11.51 1.51
C SER A 293 -22.83 -11.67 0.09
N THR A 294 -24.00 -11.09 -0.21
CA THR A 294 -24.58 -11.06 -1.56
C THR A 294 -23.67 -10.35 -2.55
N ARG A 295 -23.11 -9.18 -2.20
CA ARG A 295 -22.22 -8.43 -3.11
C ARG A 295 -20.97 -9.22 -3.46
N LEU A 296 -20.32 -9.84 -2.48
CA LEU A 296 -19.15 -10.71 -2.72
C LEU A 296 -19.52 -11.89 -3.62
N LYS A 297 -20.63 -12.57 -3.31
CA LYS A 297 -21.14 -13.69 -4.10
C LYS A 297 -21.41 -13.31 -5.57
N THR A 298 -22.09 -12.19 -5.81
CA THR A 298 -22.33 -11.68 -7.17
C THR A 298 -21.02 -11.35 -7.89
N CYS A 299 -20.04 -10.78 -7.18
CA CYS A 299 -18.73 -10.51 -7.76
C CYS A 299 -18.03 -11.81 -8.20
N LEU A 300 -17.99 -12.83 -7.34
CA LEU A 300 -17.36 -14.11 -7.66
C LEU A 300 -18.07 -14.81 -8.82
N TYR A 301 -19.40 -14.81 -8.83
CA TYR A 301 -20.20 -15.36 -9.92
C TYR A 301 -19.95 -14.64 -11.26
N SER A 302 -19.64 -13.35 -11.25
CA SER A 302 -19.29 -12.64 -12.50
C SER A 302 -18.04 -13.21 -13.17
N TYR A 303 -17.15 -13.85 -12.41
CA TYR A 303 -15.95 -14.48 -12.96
C TYR A 303 -16.18 -15.90 -13.49
N THR A 304 -17.33 -16.54 -13.27
CA THR A 304 -17.56 -17.95 -13.62
C THR A 304 -18.08 -18.17 -15.05
N SER A 305 -18.60 -17.14 -15.72
CA SER A 305 -19.22 -17.27 -17.04
C SER A 305 -18.21 -17.03 -18.18
N PRO A 306 -18.24 -17.83 -19.27
CA PRO A 306 -17.54 -17.48 -20.50
C PRO A 306 -18.31 -16.36 -21.22
N GLY A 307 -17.79 -15.13 -21.23
CA GLY A 307 -18.40 -14.01 -21.97
C GLY A 307 -18.17 -12.65 -21.33
N GLY A 308 -18.73 -11.60 -21.94
CA GLY A 308 -18.65 -10.23 -21.40
C GLY A 308 -19.39 -10.06 -20.06
N PRO A 309 -19.05 -9.04 -19.25
CA PRO A 309 -18.14 -7.93 -19.56
C PRO A 309 -16.65 -8.24 -19.35
N MET A 310 -16.30 -9.36 -18.72
CA MET A 310 -14.92 -9.80 -18.51
C MET A 310 -14.72 -11.16 -19.17
N TYR A 311 -14.03 -11.20 -20.31
CA TYR A 311 -13.61 -12.44 -20.96
C TYR A 311 -12.58 -13.17 -20.08
N THR A 312 -13.04 -13.83 -19.01
CA THR A 312 -12.18 -14.52 -18.04
C THR A 312 -11.60 -15.79 -18.63
N THR A 313 -10.37 -16.11 -18.23
CA THR A 313 -9.73 -17.36 -18.65
C THR A 313 -10.33 -18.57 -17.94
N ARG A 314 -10.10 -19.77 -18.48
CA ARG A 314 -10.54 -21.03 -17.85
C ARG A 314 -10.01 -21.15 -16.41
N ALA A 315 -8.77 -20.75 -16.16
CA ALA A 315 -8.16 -20.80 -14.83
C ALA A 315 -8.92 -19.91 -13.83
N VAL A 316 -9.24 -18.67 -14.22
CA VAL A 316 -10.00 -17.74 -13.37
C VAL A 316 -11.40 -18.26 -13.09
N ARG A 317 -12.08 -18.84 -14.08
CA ARG A 317 -13.42 -19.44 -13.89
C ARG A 317 -13.41 -20.57 -12.88
N HIS A 318 -12.44 -21.49 -12.97
CA HIS A 318 -12.30 -22.60 -12.00
C HIS A 318 -12.02 -22.08 -10.59
N ALA A 319 -11.05 -21.17 -10.44
CA ALA A 319 -10.74 -20.58 -9.15
C ALA A 319 -11.93 -19.81 -8.53
N ALA A 320 -12.77 -19.17 -9.36
CA ALA A 320 -13.98 -18.50 -8.90
C ALA A 320 -15.07 -19.48 -8.45
N TRP A 321 -15.22 -20.63 -9.12
CA TRP A 321 -16.11 -21.69 -8.67
C TRP A 321 -15.64 -22.30 -7.35
N ASP A 322 -14.35 -22.62 -7.24
CA ASP A 322 -13.76 -23.14 -5.99
C ASP A 322 -13.99 -22.18 -4.81
N ALA A 323 -13.82 -20.87 -5.06
CA ALA A 323 -14.12 -19.82 -4.10
C ALA A 323 -15.60 -19.77 -3.68
N LEU A 324 -16.53 -19.91 -4.63
CA LEU A 324 -17.97 -19.91 -4.36
C LEU A 324 -18.39 -21.12 -3.54
N ASP A 325 -17.92 -22.31 -3.91
CA ASP A 325 -18.24 -23.56 -3.22
C ASP A 325 -17.72 -23.54 -1.78
N LEU A 326 -16.54 -22.95 -1.57
CA LEU A 326 -15.93 -22.82 -0.25
C LEU A 326 -16.67 -21.85 0.66
N LEU A 327 -17.05 -20.67 0.14
CA LEU A 327 -17.64 -19.60 0.95
C LEU A 327 -19.16 -19.71 1.10
N PHE A 328 -19.84 -20.35 0.15
CA PHE A 328 -21.31 -20.42 0.11
C PHE A 328 -21.81 -21.86 -0.12
N PRO A 329 -21.58 -22.77 0.85
CA PRO A 329 -22.01 -24.16 0.73
C PRO A 329 -23.55 -24.22 0.60
N GLY A 330 -24.04 -24.78 -0.50
CA GLY A 330 -25.48 -24.85 -0.82
C GLY A 330 -25.93 -23.91 -1.94
N PHE A 331 -25.03 -23.08 -2.48
CA PHE A 331 -25.23 -22.54 -3.83
C PHE A 331 -25.19 -23.72 -4.82
N PRO A 332 -26.09 -23.80 -5.82
CA PRO A 332 -26.15 -24.97 -6.69
C PRO A 332 -24.78 -25.17 -7.36
N PRO A 333 -24.14 -26.33 -7.18
CA PRO A 333 -22.84 -26.59 -7.77
C PRO A 333 -23.01 -26.66 -9.29
N ALA A 334 -22.34 -25.80 -10.03
CA ALA A 334 -22.13 -26.03 -11.45
C ALA A 334 -21.11 -27.17 -11.57
N ARG A 335 -21.59 -28.42 -11.53
CA ARG A 335 -20.71 -29.59 -11.63
C ARG A 335 -19.89 -29.57 -12.94
N PRO A 336 -18.67 -30.15 -12.95
CA PRO A 336 -17.66 -29.87 -13.98
C PRO A 336 -17.90 -30.52 -15.35
N TYR A 337 -18.97 -31.30 -15.53
CA TYR A 337 -19.18 -32.09 -16.76
C TYR A 337 -19.91 -31.35 -17.88
N PHE A 338 -20.30 -30.09 -17.69
CA PHE A 338 -21.02 -29.31 -18.71
C PHE A 338 -20.15 -28.31 -19.48
N TYR A 339 -18.90 -28.08 -19.07
CA TYR A 339 -18.09 -26.96 -19.59
C TYR A 339 -17.23 -27.26 -20.82
N ASP A 340 -17.16 -28.51 -21.28
CA ASP A 340 -16.43 -28.89 -22.49
C ASP A 340 -17.34 -28.98 -23.74
N GLN A 341 -18.62 -28.56 -23.67
CA GLN A 341 -19.56 -28.72 -24.80
C GLN A 341 -20.31 -27.47 -25.28
N PHE A 342 -20.19 -26.30 -24.65
CA PHE A 342 -21.02 -25.15 -25.04
C PHE A 342 -20.18 -23.93 -25.40
N GLU A 343 -20.04 -23.73 -26.72
CA GLU A 343 -19.58 -22.47 -27.34
C GLU A 343 -20.69 -21.41 -27.44
N ASP A 344 -21.94 -21.74 -27.09
CA ASP A 344 -23.09 -20.84 -27.27
C ASP A 344 -23.80 -20.51 -25.95
N VAL A 345 -23.78 -19.23 -25.60
CA VAL A 345 -24.27 -18.63 -24.34
C VAL A 345 -25.80 -18.55 -24.30
N SER A 346 -26.47 -18.72 -25.45
CA SER A 346 -27.93 -18.59 -25.59
C SER A 346 -28.71 -19.69 -24.86
N ASP A 347 -28.15 -20.89 -24.71
CA ASP A 347 -28.86 -22.05 -24.15
C ASP A 347 -28.92 -22.03 -22.60
N LEU A 348 -27.96 -21.35 -21.94
CA LEU A 348 -27.89 -21.27 -20.48
C LEU A 348 -28.91 -20.29 -19.88
N CYS A 349 -29.15 -19.16 -20.55
CA CYS A 349 -30.13 -18.17 -20.14
C CYS A 349 -31.58 -18.68 -20.26
N CYS A 350 -31.88 -19.47 -21.29
CA CYS A 350 -33.20 -20.08 -21.46
C CYS A 350 -33.55 -21.03 -20.32
N ARG A 351 -32.60 -21.86 -19.86
CA ARG A 351 -32.88 -22.88 -18.84
C ARG A 351 -32.88 -22.34 -17.40
N LEU A 352 -32.22 -21.21 -17.14
CA LEU A 352 -32.28 -20.51 -15.85
C LEU A 352 -33.62 -19.78 -15.62
N GLY A 353 -34.29 -19.31 -16.68
CA GLY A 353 -35.66 -18.75 -16.60
C GLY A 353 -36.67 -19.79 -16.10
N ASP A 354 -36.57 -21.01 -16.60
CA ASP A 354 -37.44 -22.13 -16.20
C ASP A 354 -37.19 -22.61 -14.77
N THR A 355 -35.97 -22.44 -14.24
CA THR A 355 -35.60 -22.93 -12.90
C THR A 355 -35.86 -21.89 -11.80
N LEU A 356 -35.92 -20.61 -12.13
CA LEU A 356 -36.19 -19.51 -11.20
C LEU A 356 -37.66 -19.06 -11.17
N GLY A 357 -38.52 -19.65 -12.00
CA GLY A 357 -39.96 -19.34 -12.01
C GLY A 357 -40.26 -17.88 -12.35
N ILE A 358 -39.45 -17.28 -13.23
CA ILE A 358 -39.69 -15.93 -13.77
C ILE A 358 -39.85 -16.09 -15.28
N LEU A 359 -40.99 -16.68 -15.67
CA LEU A 359 -41.73 -16.43 -16.91
C LEU A 359 -43.19 -16.83 -16.68
#